data_AF-A0A4Y6KMZ8-F1
#
_entry.id   AF-A0A4Y6KMZ8-F1
#
_cell.length_a   1.000
_cell.length_b   1.000
_cell.length_c   1.000
_cell.angle_alpha   90.00
_cell.angle_beta   90.00
_cell.angle_gamma   90.00
#
_symmetry.space_group_name_H-M   'P 1'
#
loop_
_entity.id
_entity.type
_entity.pdbx_description
1 polymer ?
#
loop_
_entity_poly.entity_id
_entity_poly.type
_entity_poly.pdbx_seq_one_letter_code
_entity_poly.pdbx_strand_id
1 'polypeptide(L)'
;MTEYLRVDLDSEKWECRVCDHEIGPATKGYKEGMLVYNRDPREIHPPIIDPEKYRFTFSPDPEWVRILEYYCPHCGTMVETEYAVPGHPPLHDMQPDLPALRAQWAKRGEVAEPVVGPAVTADQGHSH
;
A
#
# COMPACT_ATOMS: atom_id res chain seq x y z
N MET A 1 8.61 5.54 -4.45
CA MET A 1 8.35 5.76 -3.02
C MET A 1 8.02 4.43 -2.37
N THR A 2 6.96 3.78 -2.82
CA THR A 2 6.67 2.36 -2.55
C THR A 2 6.80 1.57 -3.85
N GLU A 3 6.41 0.29 -3.84
CA GLU A 3 6.37 -0.55 -5.03
C GLU A 3 5.45 0.05 -6.12
N TYR A 4 4.26 0.51 -5.74
CA TYR A 4 3.25 0.98 -6.70
C TYR A 4 3.07 2.51 -6.74
N LEU A 5 3.68 3.26 -5.83
CA LEU A 5 3.60 4.72 -5.79
C LEU A 5 4.95 5.40 -6.04
N ARG A 6 4.92 6.42 -6.88
CA ARG A 6 5.99 7.43 -7.00
C ARG A 6 5.41 8.83 -6.86
N VAL A 7 6.30 9.79 -6.61
CA VAL A 7 5.99 11.21 -6.65
C VAL A 7 6.71 11.77 -7.87
N ASP A 8 5.96 12.43 -8.75
CA ASP A 8 6.55 13.33 -9.73
C ASP A 8 6.87 14.66 -9.03
N LEU A 9 8.15 15.01 -8.98
CA LEU A 9 8.59 16.25 -8.35
C LEU A 9 8.29 17.46 -9.21
N ASP A 10 8.11 17.35 -10.52
CA ASP A 10 7.79 18.51 -11.37
C ASP A 10 6.33 18.92 -11.19
N SER A 11 5.40 17.96 -11.25
CA SER A 11 3.97 18.23 -11.02
C SER A 11 3.54 18.21 -9.54
N GLU A 12 4.40 17.74 -8.64
CA GLU A 12 4.12 17.52 -7.21
C GLU A 12 2.90 16.61 -6.97
N LYS A 13 2.77 15.55 -7.77
CA LYS A 13 1.67 14.59 -7.68
C LYS A 13 2.13 13.18 -7.34
N TRP A 14 1.25 12.45 -6.68
CA TRP A 14 1.31 11.00 -6.59
C TRP A 14 0.96 10.38 -7.94
N GLU A 15 1.74 9.38 -8.36
CA GLU A 15 1.52 8.62 -9.58
C GLU A 15 1.56 7.12 -9.31
N CYS A 16 0.69 6.39 -10.01
CA CYS A 16 0.74 4.94 -10.05
C CYS A 16 1.93 4.49 -10.90
N ARG A 17 2.88 3.74 -10.32
CA ARG A 17 4.06 3.23 -11.04
C ARG A 17 3.74 2.21 -12.13
N VAL A 18 2.55 1.61 -12.09
CA VAL A 18 2.14 0.56 -13.02
C VAL A 18 1.54 1.13 -14.31
N CYS A 19 0.77 2.21 -14.22
CA CYS A 19 0.03 2.76 -15.37
C CYS A 19 0.20 4.27 -15.56
N ASP A 20 1.08 4.89 -14.79
CA ASP A 20 1.41 6.32 -14.83
C ASP A 20 0.22 7.25 -14.54
N HIS A 21 -0.87 6.73 -14.00
CA HIS A 21 -2.03 7.54 -13.63
C HIS A 21 -1.69 8.51 -12.50
N GLU A 22 -1.98 9.79 -12.72
CA GLU A 22 -1.94 10.83 -11.70
C GLU A 22 -3.07 10.63 -10.68
N ILE A 23 -2.71 10.33 -9.43
CA ILE A 23 -3.66 10.04 -8.36
C ILE A 23 -4.16 11.33 -7.71
N GLY A 24 -3.26 12.29 -7.46
CA GLY A 24 -3.57 13.51 -6.73
C GLY A 24 -2.33 14.22 -6.19
N PRO A 25 -2.49 15.38 -5.54
CA PRO A 25 -1.36 16.17 -5.05
C PRO A 25 -0.59 15.44 -3.94
N ALA A 26 0.74 15.50 -4.00
CA ALA A 26 1.63 14.90 -3.00
C ALA A 26 1.70 15.67 -1.66
N THR A 27 1.04 16.84 -1.59
CA THR A 27 0.81 17.59 -0.35
C THR A 27 -0.32 16.99 0.50
N LYS A 28 -1.05 16.02 -0.04
CA LYS A 28 -2.09 15.25 0.64
C LYS A 28 -1.75 13.75 0.65
N GLY A 29 -2.50 12.99 1.45
CA GLY A 29 -2.39 11.54 1.45
C GLY A 29 -2.87 10.95 0.13
N TYR A 30 -2.09 10.06 -0.47
CA TYR A 30 -2.43 9.41 -1.75
C TYR A 30 -3.76 8.65 -1.70
N LYS A 31 -4.16 8.16 -0.51
CA LYS A 31 -5.43 7.46 -0.29
C LYS A 31 -6.66 8.31 -0.65
N GLU A 32 -6.57 9.64 -0.62
CA GLU A 32 -7.67 10.53 -1.06
C GLU A 32 -8.00 10.40 -2.56
N GLY A 33 -7.04 9.95 -3.39
CA GLY A 33 -7.21 9.76 -4.83
C GLY A 33 -7.45 8.32 -5.27
N MET A 34 -7.71 7.40 -4.32
CA MET A 34 -7.82 5.96 -4.59
C MET A 34 -9.28 5.48 -4.54
N LEU A 35 -9.55 4.37 -5.23
CA LEU A 35 -10.74 3.58 -4.96
C LEU A 35 -10.51 2.74 -3.70
N VAL A 36 -11.53 2.62 -2.85
CA VAL A 36 -11.43 1.87 -1.59
C VAL A 36 -12.46 0.76 -1.55
N TYR A 37 -12.01 -0.46 -1.25
CA TYR A 37 -12.90 -1.58 -0.95
C TYR A 37 -12.80 -1.94 0.53
N ASN A 38 -13.90 -1.79 1.25
CA ASN A 38 -14.07 -2.25 2.62
C ASN A 38 -14.47 -3.73 2.63
N ARG A 39 -13.47 -4.61 2.77
CA ARG A 39 -13.66 -6.07 2.75
C ARG A 39 -14.09 -6.60 4.10
N ASP A 40 -14.95 -7.62 4.05
CA ASP A 40 -15.14 -8.51 5.18
C ASP A 40 -13.90 -9.41 5.34
N PRO A 41 -13.25 -9.47 6.53
CA PRO A 41 -12.06 -10.28 6.74
C PRO A 41 -12.26 -11.76 6.42
N ARG A 42 -13.49 -12.29 6.52
CA ARG A 42 -13.82 -13.70 6.25
C ARG A 42 -13.74 -14.08 4.77
N GLU A 43 -13.74 -13.09 3.88
CA GLU A 43 -13.54 -13.33 2.44
C GLU A 43 -12.07 -13.54 2.07
N ILE A 44 -11.16 -13.18 2.97
CA ILE A 44 -9.70 -13.24 2.78
C ILE A 44 -9.11 -14.32 3.68
N HIS A 45 -9.52 -14.36 4.95
CA HIS A 45 -9.04 -15.30 5.95
C HIS A 45 -10.07 -16.40 6.17
N PRO A 46 -9.78 -17.66 5.78
CA PRO A 46 -10.67 -18.76 6.06
C PRO A 46 -10.76 -19.01 7.57
N PRO A 47 -11.94 -19.37 8.11
CA PRO A 47 -12.11 -19.57 9.55
C PRO A 47 -11.38 -20.80 10.11
N ILE A 48 -10.94 -21.73 9.26
CA ILE A 48 -10.27 -23.01 9.55
C ILE A 48 -11.11 -24.01 10.37
N ILE A 49 -11.93 -23.56 11.31
CA ILE A 49 -12.88 -24.36 12.09
C ILE A 49 -14.32 -23.91 11.79
N ASP A 50 -15.27 -24.79 12.10
CA ASP A 50 -16.70 -24.62 11.77
C ASP A 50 -17.32 -23.39 12.48
N PRO A 51 -17.65 -22.31 11.76
CA PRO A 51 -18.18 -21.08 12.35
C PRO A 51 -19.58 -21.25 12.93
N GLU A 52 -20.32 -22.29 12.55
CA GLU A 52 -21.64 -22.59 13.13
C GLU A 52 -21.53 -23.27 14.50
N LYS A 53 -20.38 -23.90 14.79
CA LYS A 53 -20.11 -24.58 16.07
C LYS A 53 -19.29 -23.73 17.03
N TYR A 54 -18.47 -22.83 16.52
CA TYR A 54 -17.51 -22.06 17.31
C TYR A 54 -17.68 -20.56 17.08
N ARG A 55 -17.91 -19.82 18.17
CA ARG A 55 -18.00 -18.34 18.14
C ARG A 55 -16.72 -17.68 17.63
N PHE A 56 -15.56 -18.20 18.05
CA PHE A 56 -14.25 -17.67 17.66
C PHE A 56 -13.58 -18.66 16.74
N THR A 57 -13.07 -18.16 15.61
CA THR A 57 -12.40 -18.95 14.58
C THR A 57 -11.03 -18.35 14.29
N PHE A 58 -10.32 -18.87 13.29
CA PHE A 58 -9.04 -18.31 12.83
C PHE A 58 -9.22 -17.17 11.82
N SER A 59 -10.46 -16.77 11.53
CA SER A 59 -10.75 -15.52 10.82
C SER A 59 -10.91 -14.36 11.80
N PRO A 60 -10.39 -13.16 11.48
CA PRO A 60 -10.69 -11.97 12.25
C PRO A 60 -12.20 -11.67 12.31
N ASP A 61 -12.64 -11.08 13.42
CA ASP A 61 -14.04 -10.72 13.65
C ASP A 61 -14.41 -9.43 12.89
N PRO A 62 -15.40 -9.46 11.97
CA PRO A 62 -15.79 -8.30 11.15
C PRO A 62 -16.43 -7.15 11.94
N GLU A 63 -16.83 -7.36 13.19
CA GLU A 63 -17.28 -6.29 14.08
C GLU A 63 -16.10 -5.51 14.69
N TRP A 64 -14.91 -6.12 14.71
CA TRP A 64 -13.70 -5.53 15.28
C TRP A 64 -12.75 -4.99 14.22
N VAL A 65 -12.71 -5.62 13.05
CA VAL A 65 -11.79 -5.24 11.98
C VAL A 65 -12.44 -5.32 10.61
N ARG A 66 -12.08 -4.35 9.78
CA ARG A 66 -12.28 -4.34 8.34
C ARG A 66 -10.94 -4.28 7.65
N ILE A 67 -10.87 -4.86 6.45
CA ILE A 67 -9.68 -4.78 5.61
C ILE A 67 -10.00 -3.79 4.49
N LEU A 68 -9.37 -2.62 4.54
CA LEU A 68 -9.50 -1.59 3.52
C LEU A 68 -8.43 -1.84 2.46
N GLU A 69 -8.85 -2.10 1.22
CA GLU A 69 -7.96 -2.25 0.09
C GLU A 69 -8.04 -0.98 -0.77
N TYR A 70 -6.89 -0.37 -1.05
CA TYR A 70 -6.78 0.86 -1.83
C TYR A 70 -6.28 0.56 -3.23
N TYR A 71 -7.04 0.93 -4.24
CA TYR A 71 -6.79 0.61 -5.63
C TYR A 71 -6.56 1.85 -6.48
N CYS A 72 -5.63 1.74 -7.44
CA CYS A 72 -5.50 2.74 -8.50
C CYS A 72 -6.83 2.81 -9.30
N PRO A 73 -7.43 4.00 -9.45
CA PRO A 73 -8.72 4.16 -10.13
C PRO A 73 -8.66 3.87 -11.63
N HIS A 74 -7.47 3.86 -12.23
CA HIS A 74 -7.28 3.63 -13.66
C HIS A 74 -7.02 2.16 -14.00
N CYS A 75 -6.02 1.53 -13.39
CA CYS A 75 -5.62 0.16 -13.73
C CYS A 75 -6.07 -0.92 -12.73
N GLY A 76 -6.65 -0.53 -11.58
CA GLY A 76 -7.09 -1.47 -10.56
C GLY A 76 -5.96 -2.16 -9.77
N THR A 77 -4.71 -1.70 -9.89
CA THR A 77 -3.60 -2.20 -9.04
C THR A 77 -3.92 -1.92 -7.57
N MET A 78 -3.83 -2.94 -6.71
CA MET A 78 -3.95 -2.78 -5.26
C MET A 78 -2.66 -2.15 -4.71
N VAL A 79 -2.75 -0.89 -4.32
CA VAL A 79 -1.61 -0.07 -3.90
C VAL A 79 -1.26 -0.27 -2.44
N GLU A 80 -2.27 -0.41 -1.58
CA GLU A 80 -2.11 -0.55 -0.13
C GLU A 80 -3.28 -1.34 0.48
N THR A 81 -3.04 -1.96 1.64
CA THR A 81 -4.07 -2.61 2.46
C THR A 81 -3.96 -2.19 3.93
N GLU A 82 -5.09 -1.93 4.58
CA GLU A 82 -5.13 -1.47 5.98
C GLU A 82 -6.15 -2.28 6.78
N TYR A 83 -5.72 -2.81 7.93
CA TYR A 83 -6.62 -3.41 8.91
C TYR A 83 -7.09 -2.30 9.85
N ALA A 84 -8.34 -1.90 9.71
CA ALA A 84 -8.91 -0.78 10.44
C ALA A 84 -10.10 -1.22 11.29
N VAL A 85 -10.26 -0.60 12.46
CA VAL A 85 -11.50 -0.72 13.24
C VAL A 85 -12.64 -0.07 12.43
N PRO A 86 -13.84 -0.69 12.34
CA PRO A 86 -14.96 -0.08 11.63
C PRO A 86 -15.22 1.37 12.06
N GLY A 87 -15.23 2.29 11.09
CA GLY A 87 -15.46 3.72 11.32
C GLY A 87 -14.22 4.53 11.73
N HIS A 88 -13.07 3.89 11.97
CA HIS A 88 -11.81 4.61 12.16
C HIS A 88 -11.39 5.30 10.84
N PRO A 89 -10.91 6.55 10.87
CA PRO A 89 -10.44 7.21 9.66
C PRO A 89 -9.23 6.48 9.06
N PRO A 90 -9.06 6.45 7.73
CA PRO A 90 -7.85 5.96 7.09
C PRO A 90 -6.58 6.61 7.66
N LEU A 91 -5.53 5.81 7.85
CA LEU A 91 -4.24 6.34 8.28
C LEU A 91 -3.61 7.21 7.19
N HIS A 92 -3.17 8.42 7.56
CA HIS A 92 -2.24 9.22 6.76
C HIS A 92 -0.80 8.76 7.04
N ASP A 93 -0.33 7.84 6.23
CA ASP A 93 0.90 7.05 6.40
C ASP A 93 2.14 7.68 5.76
N MET A 94 1.98 8.50 4.72
CA MET A 94 3.10 9.16 4.03
C MET A 94 2.86 10.65 3.81
N GLN A 95 3.78 11.47 4.30
CA GLN A 95 3.81 12.93 4.10
C GLN A 95 5.21 13.38 3.68
N PRO A 96 5.54 13.36 2.37
CA PRO A 96 6.86 13.74 1.87
C PRO A 96 7.12 15.25 2.04
N ASP A 97 8.36 15.62 2.39
CA ASP A 97 8.83 17.01 2.30
C ASP A 97 9.27 17.31 0.86
N LEU A 98 8.35 17.85 0.06
CA LEU A 98 8.58 18.11 -1.37
C LEU A 98 9.71 19.13 -1.63
N PRO A 99 9.78 20.27 -0.92
CA PRO A 99 10.92 21.18 -1.05
C PRO A 99 12.27 20.52 -0.76
N ALA A 100 12.36 19.73 0.31
CA ALA A 100 13.59 19.04 0.66
C ALA A 100 13.98 17.99 -0.39
N LEU A 101 13.01 17.21 -0.88
CA LEU A 101 13.23 16.24 -1.95
C LEU A 101 13.72 16.92 -3.23
N ARG A 102 13.07 18.00 -3.68
CA ARG A 102 13.49 18.76 -4.86
C ARG A 102 14.91 19.28 -4.71
N ALA A 103 15.24 19.87 -3.56
CA ALA A 103 16.59 20.39 -3.29
C ALA A 103 17.67 19.29 -3.24
N GLN A 104 17.32 18.10 -2.76
CA GLN A 104 18.21 16.94 -2.72
C GLN A 104 18.46 16.38 -4.14
N TRP A 105 17.40 16.22 -4.94
CA TRP A 105 17.50 15.62 -6.27
C TRP A 105 18.09 16.56 -7.32
N ALA A 106 17.93 17.89 -7.17
CA ALA A 106 18.62 18.87 -8.03
C ALA A 106 20.15 18.77 -8.00
N LYS A 107 20.72 18.16 -6.94
CA LYS A 107 22.17 17.95 -6.77
C LYS A 107 22.63 16.55 -7.17
N ARG A 108 21.72 15.65 -7.52
CA ARG A 108 22.01 14.25 -7.88
C ARG A 108 21.76 14.05 -9.36
N GLY A 109 22.55 13.19 -9.99
CA GLY A 109 22.26 12.75 -11.35
C GLY A 109 21.00 11.89 -11.36
N GLU A 110 20.28 11.90 -12.49
CA GLU A 110 19.18 10.98 -12.73
C GLU A 110 19.68 9.53 -12.68
N VAL A 111 18.94 8.67 -11.98
CA VAL A 111 19.23 7.24 -11.92
C VAL A 111 18.50 6.58 -13.08
N ALA A 112 19.17 6.49 -14.23
CA ALA A 112 18.60 5.96 -15.47
C ALA A 112 18.38 4.44 -15.44
N GLU A 113 19.17 3.72 -14.65
CA GLU A 113 19.11 2.27 -14.53
C GLU A 113 18.46 1.85 -13.19
N PRO A 114 17.62 0.80 -13.17
CA PRO A 114 17.04 0.29 -11.93
C PRO A 114 18.11 -0.06 -10.90
N VAL A 115 17.92 0.38 -9.66
CA VAL A 115 18.78 -0.04 -8.54
C VAL A 115 18.43 -1.48 -8.17
N VAL A 116 19.27 -2.43 -8.60
CA VAL A 116 19.12 -3.85 -8.26
C VAL A 116 19.79 -4.11 -6.91
N GLY A 117 19.03 -4.56 -5.92
CA GLY A 117 19.56 -5.01 -4.64
C GLY A 117 20.42 -6.29 -4.80
N PRO A 118 21.29 -6.62 -3.83
CA PRO A 118 22.03 -7.87 -3.87
C PRO A 118 21.08 -9.07 -3.93
N ALA A 119 21.44 -10.09 -4.71
CA ALA A 119 20.66 -11.31 -4.79
C ALA A 119 20.59 -11.98 -3.40
N VAL A 120 19.39 -12.25 -2.91
CA VAL A 120 19.19 -13.07 -1.71
C VAL A 120 19.42 -14.52 -2.12
N THR A 121 20.64 -15.01 -1.97
CA THR A 121 20.94 -16.43 -2.15
C THR A 121 20.45 -17.19 -0.94
N ALA A 122 19.64 -18.23 -1.16
CA ALA A 122 19.32 -19.17 -0.10
C ALA A 122 20.60 -19.92 0.29
N ASP A 123 21.24 -19.52 1.39
CA ASP A 123 22.18 -20.41 2.05
C ASP A 123 21.43 -21.67 2.50
N GLN A 124 22.11 -22.82 2.47
CA GLN A 124 21.56 -24.11 2.84
C GLN A 124 20.84 -23.99 4.19
N GLY A 125 19.51 -23.96 4.13
CA GLY A 125 18.66 -23.71 5.28
C GLY A 125 18.86 -24.79 6.35
N HIS A 126 18.57 -24.42 7.60
CA HIS A 126 18.56 -25.35 8.71
C HIS A 126 17.65 -26.54 8.40
N SER A 127 18.25 -27.73 8.29
CA SER A 127 17.54 -29.00 8.27
C SER A 127 16.89 -29.20 9.64
N HIS A 128 15.57 -29.14 9.69
CA HIS A 128 14.79 -29.52 10.87
C HIS A 128 14.57 -31.03 10.94
#